data_AF-A0A101B9N7-F1
#
_entry.id   AF-A0A101B9N7-F1
#
_cell.length_a   1.000
_cell.length_b   1.000
_cell.length_c   1.000
_cell.angle_alpha   90.00
_cell.angle_beta   90.00
_cell.angle_gamma   90.00
#
_symmetry.space_group_name_H-M   'P 1'
#
loop_
_entity.id
_entity.type
_entity.pdbx_description
1 polymer ?
#
loop_
_entity_poly.entity_id
_entity_poly.type
_entity_poly.pdbx_seq_one_letter_code
_entity_poly.pdbx_strand_id
1 'polypeptide(L)' 'MIPGGPGGVAGPDGAAGAIPGGPAGEAGPDGASGVIPGGPEGTAGPGGVSGSIPGGPSGSAGPDGVQGCIPGVGCIG' A
#
# COMPACT_ATOMS: atom_id res chain seq x y z
N MET A 1 -20.89 -6.25 -15.31
CA MET A 1 -19.63 -6.96 -15.00
C MET A 1 -19.10 -7.54 -16.31
N ILE A 2 -18.03 -6.97 -16.87
CA ILE A 2 -17.28 -7.59 -17.98
C ILE A 2 -16.44 -8.71 -17.35
N PRO A 3 -16.52 -9.97 -17.80
CA PRO A 3 -15.63 -11.02 -17.30
C PRO A 3 -14.15 -10.59 -17.47
N GLY A 4 -13.42 -10.46 -16.35
CA GLY A 4 -12.03 -10.00 -16.34
C GLY A 4 -11.82 -8.48 -16.34
N GLY A 5 -12.89 -7.66 -16.27
CA GLY A 5 -12.76 -6.21 -16.14
C GLY A 5 -12.39 -5.75 -14.72
N PRO A 6 -11.92 -4.50 -14.54
CA PRO A 6 -11.70 -3.89 -13.24
C PRO A 6 -12.92 -4.03 -12.33
N GLY A 7 -12.73 -4.52 -11.11
CA GLY A 7 -13.76 -4.55 -10.07
C GLY A 7 -13.60 -3.36 -9.13
N GLY A 8 -14.71 -2.79 -8.66
CA GLY A 8 -14.71 -1.71 -7.68
C GLY A 8 -16.02 -1.62 -6.89
N VAL A 9 -15.91 -1.31 -5.61
CA VAL A 9 -17.01 -1.09 -4.66
C VAL A 9 -16.74 0.20 -3.89
N ALA A 10 -17.78 0.98 -3.62
CA ALA A 10 -17.72 2.18 -2.78
C ALA A 10 -18.94 2.25 -1.87
N GLY A 11 -18.74 2.71 -0.64
CA GLY A 11 -19.76 2.86 0.38
C GLY A 11 -19.32 3.82 1.51
N PRO A 12 -20.13 3.97 2.56
CA PRO A 12 -19.85 4.87 3.69
C PRO A 12 -18.52 4.57 4.39
N ASP A 13 -18.14 3.30 4.42
CA ASP A 13 -16.92 2.82 5.08
C ASP A 13 -15.68 2.86 4.16
N GLY A 14 -15.82 3.38 2.94
CA GLY A 14 -14.73 3.51 1.99
C GLY A 14 -14.97 2.86 0.63
N ALA A 15 -13.90 2.72 -0.13
CA ALA A 15 -13.89 2.12 -1.45
C ALA A 15 -12.75 1.12 -1.61
N ALA A 16 -12.97 0.09 -2.41
CA ALA A 16 -11.95 -0.88 -2.80
C ALA A 16 -12.05 -1.17 -4.30
N GLY A 17 -10.90 -1.44 -4.92
CA GLY A 17 -10.82 -1.78 -6.33
C GLY A 17 -9.65 -2.70 -6.64
N ALA A 18 -9.83 -3.54 -7.64
CA ALA A 18 -8.80 -4.47 -8.09
C ALA A 18 -8.88 -4.72 -9.59
N ILE A 19 -7.72 -4.81 -10.21
CA ILE A 19 -7.55 -5.25 -11.59
C ILE A 19 -7.11 -6.73 -11.55
N PRO A 20 -7.78 -7.67 -12.23
CA PRO A 20 -7.30 -9.05 -12.31
C PRO A 20 -5.86 -9.12 -12.83
N GLY A 21 -4.95 -9.67 -12.03
CA GLY A 21 -3.51 -9.73 -12.33
C GLY A 21 -2.77 -8.39 -12.27
N GLY A 22 -3.44 -7.30 -11.92
CA GLY A 22 -2.89 -5.96 -11.85
C GLY A 22 -3.01 -5.36 -10.44
N PRO A 23 -2.88 -4.02 -10.34
CA PRO A 23 -2.92 -3.34 -9.06
C PRO A 23 -4.25 -3.51 -8.33
N ALA A 24 -4.19 -3.43 -7.01
CA ALA A 24 -5.33 -3.37 -6.13
C ALA A 24 -5.12 -2.30 -5.06
N GLY A 25 -6.22 -1.79 -4.52
CA GLY A 25 -6.16 -0.85 -3.42
C GLY A 25 -7.53 -0.60 -2.79
N GLU A 26 -7.47 -0.01 -1.61
CA GLU A 26 -8.64 0.32 -0.79
C GLU A 26 -8.35 1.61 -0.02
N ALA A 27 -9.41 2.33 0.32
CA ALA A 27 -9.36 3.53 1.13
C ALA A 27 -10.63 3.65 1.96
N GLY A 28 -10.49 3.97 3.24
CA GLY A 28 -11.58 4.19 4.19
C GLY A 28 -11.17 5.14 5.32
N PRO A 29 -12.01 5.30 6.35
CA PRO A 29 -11.75 6.19 7.48
C PRO A 29 -10.42 5.90 8.21
N ASP A 30 -10.03 4.63 8.25
CA ASP A 30 -8.82 4.18 8.94
C ASP A 30 -7.55 4.23 8.08
N GLY A 31 -7.68 4.69 6.82
CA GLY A 31 -6.55 4.83 5.93
C GLY A 31 -6.75 4.19 4.56
N ALA A 32 -5.65 3.99 3.85
CA ALA A 32 -5.61 3.42 2.52
C ALA A 32 -4.47 2.41 2.39
N SER A 33 -4.67 1.42 1.53
CA SER A 33 -3.64 0.47 1.12
C SER A 33 -3.62 0.31 -0.40
N GLY A 34 -2.46 -0.05 -0.93
CA GLY A 34 -2.28 -0.29 -2.35
C GLY A 34 -1.14 -1.25 -2.60
N VAL A 35 -1.32 -2.10 -3.61
CA VAL A 35 -0.33 -3.09 -4.02
C VAL A 35 -0.29 -3.19 -5.54
N ILE A 36 0.92 -3.34 -6.07
CA ILE A 36 1.17 -3.65 -7.46
C ILE A 36 1.87 -5.02 -7.50
N PRO A 37 1.31 -6.03 -8.21
CA PRO A 37 1.97 -7.34 -8.32
C PRO A 37 3.40 -7.23 -8.84
N GLY A 38 4.36 -7.73 -8.06
CA GLY A 38 5.80 -7.64 -8.36
C GLY A 38 6.40 -6.24 -8.24
N GLY A 39 5.58 -5.24 -7.89
CA GLY A 39 5.96 -3.84 -7.75
C GLY A 39 5.76 -3.34 -6.32
N PRO A 40 5.76 -2.02 -6.13
CA PRO A 40 5.62 -1.42 -4.82
C PRO A 40 4.26 -1.71 -4.17
N GLU A 41 4.29 -1.68 -2.84
CA GLU A 41 3.10 -1.67 -2.00
C GLU A 41 3.25 -0.64 -0.89
N GLY A 42 2.13 -0.24 -0.31
CA GLY A 42 2.14 0.68 0.81
C GLY A 42 0.79 0.81 1.50
N THR A 43 0.86 1.36 2.70
CA THR A 43 -0.30 1.67 3.54
C THR A 43 -0.12 3.06 4.15
N ALA A 44 -1.24 3.74 4.41
CA ALA A 44 -1.26 5.02 5.09
C ALA A 44 -2.50 5.12 5.96
N GLY A 45 -2.36 5.52 7.21
CA GLY A 45 -3.48 5.71 8.14
C GLY A 45 -3.10 6.58 9.33
N PRO A 46 -3.99 6.74 10.33
CA PRO A 46 -3.74 7.58 11.50
C PRO A 46 -2.48 7.18 12.30
N GLY A 47 -2.13 5.89 12.27
CA GLY A 47 -0.92 5.36 12.93
C GLY A 47 0.38 5.56 12.15
N GLY A 48 0.32 6.13 10.94
CA GLY A 48 1.49 6.34 10.09
C GLY A 48 1.35 5.71 8.70
N VAL A 49 2.48 5.65 8.01
CA VAL A 49 2.62 5.14 6.65
C VAL A 49 3.68 4.05 6.59
N SER A 50 3.52 3.13 5.65
CA SER A 50 4.54 2.14 5.29
C SER A 50 4.60 1.99 3.78
N GLY A 51 5.79 1.68 3.27
CA GLY A 51 6.01 1.40 1.87
C GLY A 51 7.15 0.43 1.68
N SER A 52 7.03 -0.43 0.67
CA SER A 52 8.08 -1.36 0.30
C SER A 52 8.14 -1.54 -1.22
N ILE A 53 9.34 -1.80 -1.72
CA ILE A 53 9.59 -2.20 -3.09
C ILE A 53 10.25 -3.58 -3.05
N PRO A 54 9.72 -4.60 -3.75
CA PRO A 54 10.36 -5.92 -3.84
C PRO A 54 11.81 -5.80 -4.31
N GLY A 55 12.75 -6.31 -3.50
CA GLY A 55 14.20 -6.21 -3.75
C GLY A 55 14.79 -4.79 -3.63
N GLY A 56 13.97 -3.79 -3.30
CA GLY A 56 14.34 -2.40 -3.20
C GLY A 56 14.18 -1.84 -1.79
N PRO A 57 14.17 -0.51 -1.64
CA PRO A 57 14.05 0.13 -0.34
C PRO A 57 12.67 -0.10 0.29
N SER A 58 12.63 -0.02 1.61
CA SER A 58 11.41 0.00 2.40
C SER A 58 11.50 1.06 3.48
N GLY A 59 10.36 1.45 4.04
CA GLY A 59 10.33 2.34 5.17
C GLY A 59 8.93 2.53 5.73
N SER A 60 8.89 3.07 6.94
CA SER A 60 7.68 3.45 7.63
C SER A 60 7.90 4.74 8.40
N ALA A 61 6.82 5.48 8.64
CA ALA A 61 6.84 6.69 9.45
C ALA A 61 5.55 6.79 10.25
N GLY A 62 5.65 7.11 11.54
CA GLY A 62 4.52 7.24 12.43
C GLY A 62 4.84 8.09 13.66
N PRO A 63 3.93 8.14 14.65
CA PRO A 63 4.11 8.92 15.88
C PRO A 63 5.40 8.56 16.64
N ASP A 64 5.84 7.31 16.54
CA ASP A 64 7.02 6.79 17.24
C ASP A 64 8.34 7.02 16.47
N GLY A 65 8.29 7.66 15.29
CA GLY A 65 9.46 7.98 14.48
C GLY A 65 9.40 7.40 13.07
N VAL A 66 10.57 7.33 12.43
CA VAL A 66 10.72 6.87 11.05
C VAL A 66 11.71 5.71 11.00
N GLN A 67 11.47 4.73 10.14
CA GLN A 67 12.40 3.66 9.82
C GLN A 67 12.57 3.62 8.29
N GLY A 68 13.79 3.43 7.82
CA GLY A 68 14.08 3.20 6.40
C GLY A 68 15.18 2.17 6.23
N CYS A 69 15.03 1.30 5.25
CA CYS A 69 15.99 0.26 4.89
C CYS A 69 16.27 0.31 3.40
N ILE A 70 17.55 0.16 3.05
CA ILE A 70 17.99 -0.02 1.67
C ILE A 70 18.81 -1.32 1.60
N PRO A 71 18.37 -2.32 0.81
CA PRO A 71 19.12 -3.57 0.65
C PRO A 71 20.56 -3.30 0.20
N GLY A 72 21.51 -3.97 0.85
CA GLY A 72 22.94 -3.80 0.58
C GLY A 72 23.58 -2.52 1.13
N VAL A 73 22.81 -1.62 1.75
CA VAL A 73 23.34 -0.40 2.39
C VAL A 73 23.12 -0.44 3.90
N GLY A 74 21.89 -0.74 4.35
CA GLY A 74 21.54 -0.82 5.78
C GLY A 74 20.20 -0.15 6.10
N CYS A 75 19.87 -0.14 7.39
CA CYS A 75 18.66 0.47 7.93
C CYS A 75 19.00 1.63 8.88
N ILE A 76 18.13 2.64 8.92
CA ILE A 76 18.19 3.79 9.82
C ILE A 76 16.82 4.10 10.39
N GLY A 77 16.78 4.74 11.56
CA GLY A 77 15.55 4.97 12.31
C GLY A 77 15.56 4.26 13.64
#